data_AF-A0A424PZT0-F1
#
_entry.id   AF-A0A424PZT0-F1
#
_cell.length_a   1.000
_cell.length_b   1.000
_cell.length_c   1.000
_cell.angle_alpha   90.00
_cell.angle_beta   90.00
_cell.angle_gamma   90.00
#
_symmetry.space_group_name_H-M   'P 1'
#
loop_
_entity.id
_entity.type
_entity.pdbx_description
1 polymer ?
#
loop_
_entity_poly.entity_id
_entity_poly.type
_entity_poly.pdbx_seq_one_letter_code
_entity_poly.pdbx_strand_id
1 'polypeptide(L)'
;MGFNRLDPGRRVEIYWSDLTPGDFFTLGVLLVFAFGPYVYALRSGVSLALATVLSLLLVTFFQAGVDLLGLAFEPIAFLSLIPAIAFDPSMAHRWITAGWLHADWVHVLGNILVIALVGVPLEQRLGGKRWMAIYFVGLLAGNISWVGTHIGDPGASLGASGAAFGLLGAYMAGWPRDEIEFPLLFLIRAWPIWLIALIKLGFEIYTMYELESLGQSTGIAHLAHVGGFFGAYIVTRPIARSGNVPLEGDFEQNEAQGMMPIGIDPWQERGLTPSDPVKRILRRLREEGDEMETRRAWLEELAEQAICPECDGALEALPGPMGGYVVACSSNRKHLRWP
;
A
#
# COMPACT_ATOMS: atom_id res chain seq x y z
N MET A 1 -19.86 -22.12 -5.70
CA MET A 1 -21.31 -21.95 -5.90
C MET A 1 -21.51 -20.56 -6.46
N GLY A 2 -21.68 -20.43 -7.78
CA GLY A 2 -21.83 -19.12 -8.43
C GLY A 2 -23.13 -18.43 -8.03
N PHE A 3 -23.14 -17.09 -8.06
CA PHE A 3 -24.27 -16.21 -7.78
C PHE A 3 -25.37 -16.29 -8.87
N ASN A 4 -25.87 -17.50 -9.11
CA ASN A 4 -27.07 -17.78 -9.92
C ASN A 4 -28.23 -18.29 -9.05
N ARG A 5 -28.31 -17.84 -7.79
CA ARG A 5 -29.52 -17.97 -6.97
C ARG A 5 -29.95 -16.61 -6.41
N LEU A 6 -30.09 -15.63 -7.29
CA LEU A 6 -31.25 -14.76 -7.16
C LEU A 6 -32.39 -15.55 -7.81
N ASP A 7 -33.43 -15.83 -7.03
CA ASP A 7 -34.66 -16.46 -7.51
C ASP A 7 -35.14 -15.71 -8.77
N PRO A 8 -35.39 -16.37 -9.91
CA PRO A 8 -35.80 -15.72 -11.16
C PRO A 8 -37.08 -14.87 -11.05
N GLY A 9 -37.81 -14.93 -9.93
CA GLY A 9 -38.93 -14.04 -9.59
C GLY A 9 -38.60 -12.84 -8.69
N ARG A 10 -37.37 -12.70 -8.18
CA ARG A 10 -36.99 -11.64 -7.22
C ARG A 10 -36.42 -10.43 -7.96
N ARG A 11 -36.97 -9.24 -7.71
CA ARG A 11 -36.46 -7.99 -8.31
C ARG A 11 -34.99 -7.80 -7.91
N VAL A 12 -34.11 -7.81 -8.91
CA VAL A 12 -32.66 -7.57 -8.73
C VAL A 12 -32.39 -6.11 -8.31
N GLU A 13 -33.34 -5.22 -8.55
CA GLU A 13 -33.23 -3.78 -8.37
C GLU A 13 -34.26 -3.29 -7.35
N ILE A 14 -33.79 -2.81 -6.21
CA ILE A 14 -34.60 -2.13 -5.18
C ILE A 14 -34.27 -0.63 -5.23
N TYR A 15 -35.30 0.19 -5.41
CA TYR A 15 -35.22 1.64 -5.44
C TYR A 15 -35.55 2.23 -4.06
N TRP A 16 -35.13 3.48 -3.83
CA TRP A 16 -35.51 4.23 -2.63
C TRP A 16 -37.03 4.29 -2.43
N SER A 17 -37.80 4.33 -3.53
CA SER A 17 -39.27 4.34 -3.50
C SER A 17 -39.91 3.01 -3.12
N ASP A 18 -39.16 1.89 -3.18
CA ASP A 18 -39.63 0.58 -2.76
C ASP A 18 -39.51 0.37 -1.24
N LEU A 19 -38.77 1.23 -0.53
CA LEU A 19 -38.52 1.06 0.90
C LEU A 19 -39.72 1.44 1.77
N THR A 20 -40.07 0.56 2.70
CA THR A 20 -41.07 0.78 3.75
C THR A 20 -40.46 1.49 4.97
N PRO A 21 -41.27 2.03 5.90
CA PRO A 21 -40.76 2.56 7.17
C PRO A 21 -39.93 1.55 7.99
N GLY A 22 -40.26 0.25 7.89
CA GLY A 22 -39.49 -0.81 8.54
C GLY A 22 -38.11 -1.01 7.90
N ASP A 23 -38.01 -0.84 6.58
CA ASP A 23 -36.73 -0.91 5.86
C ASP A 23 -35.84 0.27 6.24
N PHE A 24 -36.39 1.48 6.36
CA PHE A 24 -35.65 2.65 6.83
C PHE A 24 -35.10 2.48 8.25
N PHE A 25 -35.89 1.88 9.15
CA PHE A 25 -35.42 1.55 10.50
C PHE A 25 -34.24 0.56 10.44
N THR A 26 -34.39 -0.50 9.67
CA THR A 26 -33.38 -1.56 9.49
C THR A 26 -32.10 -0.99 8.87
N LEU A 27 -32.23 -0.13 7.86
CA LEU A 27 -31.12 0.62 7.27
C LEU A 27 -30.44 1.55 8.29
N GLY A 28 -31.20 2.21 9.16
CA GLY A 28 -30.65 3.02 10.25
C GLY A 28 -29.74 2.21 11.19
N VAL A 29 -30.15 0.99 11.54
CA VAL A 29 -29.32 0.07 12.34
C VAL A 29 -28.06 -0.35 11.58
N LEU A 30 -28.17 -0.67 10.29
CA LEU A 30 -27.02 -0.97 9.44
C LEU A 30 -26.01 0.18 9.43
N LEU A 31 -26.48 1.43 9.31
CA LEU A 31 -25.62 2.61 9.32
C LEU A 31 -24.87 2.78 10.65
N VAL A 32 -25.50 2.45 11.78
CA VAL A 32 -24.82 2.46 13.09
C VAL A 32 -23.69 1.44 13.12
N PHE A 33 -23.90 0.23 12.60
CA PHE A 33 -22.83 -0.78 12.50
C PHE A 33 -21.74 -0.42 11.48
N ALA A 34 -22.12 0.22 10.38
CA ALA A 34 -21.18 0.67 9.36
C ALA A 34 -20.31 1.84 9.85
N PHE A 35 -20.87 2.82 10.57
CA PHE A 35 -20.17 4.05 10.91
C PHE A 35 -19.71 4.15 12.37
N GLY A 36 -20.36 3.43 13.29
CA GLY A 36 -20.05 3.43 14.72
C GLY A 36 -18.57 3.18 15.05
N PRO A 37 -17.92 2.15 14.47
CA PRO A 37 -16.50 1.90 14.69
C PRO A 37 -15.60 3.07 14.30
N TYR A 38 -15.89 3.75 13.18
CA TYR A 38 -15.14 4.92 12.74
C TYR A 38 -15.34 6.12 13.67
N VAL A 39 -16.57 6.36 14.12
CA VAL A 39 -16.86 7.44 15.10
C VAL A 39 -16.08 7.21 16.40
N TYR A 40 -16.06 5.97 16.90
CA TYR A 40 -15.29 5.61 18.07
C TYR A 40 -13.79 5.79 17.86
N ALA A 41 -13.25 5.32 16.73
CA ALA A 41 -11.84 5.42 16.41
C ALA A 41 -11.35 6.86 16.30
N LEU A 42 -12.12 7.73 15.62
CA LEU A 42 -11.81 9.16 15.51
C LEU A 42 -11.82 9.89 16.86
N ARG A 43 -12.69 9.47 17.80
CA ARG A 43 -12.75 10.07 19.15
C ARG A 43 -11.64 9.57 20.08
N SER A 44 -11.24 8.31 19.91
CA SER A 44 -10.32 7.63 20.82
C SER A 44 -8.89 7.57 20.31
N GLY A 45 -8.62 8.07 19.10
CA GLY A 45 -7.30 8.00 18.46
C GLY A 45 -6.88 6.57 18.07
N VAL A 46 -7.85 5.68 17.86
CA VAL A 46 -7.60 4.28 17.45
C VAL A 46 -7.44 4.22 15.93
N SER A 47 -6.68 3.22 15.46
CA SER A 47 -6.48 2.92 14.03
C SER A 47 -7.80 2.85 13.24
N LEU A 48 -7.85 3.59 12.13
CA LEU A 48 -8.95 3.52 11.18
C LEU A 48 -8.98 2.19 10.42
N ALA A 49 -7.82 1.56 10.19
CA ALA A 49 -7.77 0.22 9.60
C ALA A 49 -8.47 -0.82 10.48
N LEU A 50 -8.22 -0.80 11.79
CA LEU A 50 -8.94 -1.66 12.74
C LEU A 50 -10.42 -1.30 12.84
N ALA A 51 -10.77 -0.02 12.76
CA ALA A 51 -12.16 0.43 12.69
C ALA A 51 -12.87 -0.13 11.44
N THR A 52 -12.19 -0.16 10.30
CA THR A 52 -12.68 -0.78 9.07
C THR A 52 -12.91 -2.28 9.26
N VAL A 53 -11.95 -3.00 9.83
CA VAL A 53 -12.11 -4.45 10.13
C VAL A 53 -13.36 -4.70 10.97
N LEU A 54 -13.51 -3.97 12.08
CA LEU A 54 -14.68 -4.10 12.96
C LEU A 54 -15.98 -3.73 12.25
N SER A 55 -15.97 -2.68 11.44
CA SER A 55 -17.13 -2.24 10.68
C SER A 55 -17.61 -3.29 9.68
N LEU A 56 -16.71 -3.89 8.91
CA LEU A 56 -17.05 -4.94 7.94
C LEU A 56 -17.59 -6.19 8.63
N LEU A 57 -17.01 -6.56 9.76
CA LEU A 57 -17.51 -7.67 10.58
C LEU A 57 -18.92 -7.38 11.11
N LEU A 58 -19.17 -6.22 11.70
CA LEU A 58 -20.49 -5.85 12.23
C LEU A 58 -21.56 -5.81 11.14
N VAL A 59 -21.26 -5.27 9.96
CA VAL A 59 -22.20 -5.29 8.83
C VAL A 59 -22.46 -6.71 8.35
N THR A 60 -21.45 -7.59 8.34
CA THR A 60 -21.66 -8.99 7.97
C THR A 60 -22.52 -9.74 8.98
N PHE A 61 -22.31 -9.53 10.29
CA PHE A 61 -23.19 -10.05 11.33
C PHE A 61 -24.61 -9.51 11.20
N PHE A 62 -24.77 -8.25 10.83
CA PHE A 62 -26.07 -7.66 10.57
C PHE A 62 -26.77 -8.33 9.38
N GLN A 63 -26.06 -8.54 8.25
CA GLN A 63 -26.61 -9.28 7.10
C GLN A 63 -27.10 -10.66 7.51
N ALA A 64 -26.28 -11.42 8.25
CA ALA A 64 -26.66 -12.73 8.77
C ALA A 64 -27.85 -12.67 9.73
N GLY A 65 -27.97 -11.62 10.54
CA GLY A 65 -29.09 -11.39 11.45
C GLY A 65 -30.40 -11.07 10.71
N VAL A 66 -30.34 -10.23 9.67
CA VAL A 66 -31.48 -9.92 8.78
C VAL A 66 -32.02 -11.20 8.16
N ASP A 67 -31.13 -12.04 7.61
CA ASP A 67 -31.49 -13.31 6.98
C ASP A 67 -32.06 -14.31 7.99
N LEU A 68 -31.42 -14.46 9.16
CA LEU A 68 -31.85 -15.38 10.22
C LEU A 68 -33.22 -15.02 10.78
N LEU A 69 -33.50 -13.73 10.95
CA LEU A 69 -34.76 -13.23 11.49
C LEU A 69 -35.86 -13.11 10.42
N GLY A 70 -35.53 -13.32 9.15
CA GLY A 70 -36.47 -13.21 8.03
C GLY A 70 -37.05 -11.80 7.87
N LEU A 71 -36.24 -10.77 8.10
CA LEU A 71 -36.68 -9.38 7.92
C LEU A 71 -36.91 -9.10 6.42
N ALA A 72 -37.85 -8.21 6.12
CA ALA A 72 -38.23 -7.89 4.74
C ALA A 72 -37.15 -7.14 3.96
N PHE A 73 -36.29 -6.38 4.66
CA PHE A 73 -35.23 -5.60 4.04
C PHE A 73 -34.17 -6.53 3.43
N GLU A 74 -33.74 -6.24 2.20
CA GLU A 74 -32.72 -7.01 1.47
C GLU A 74 -31.45 -6.16 1.27
N PRO A 75 -30.48 -6.18 2.21
CA PRO A 75 -29.32 -5.29 2.17
C PRO A 75 -28.49 -5.44 0.90
N ILE A 76 -28.28 -6.68 0.44
CA ILE A 76 -27.49 -6.96 -0.76
C ILE A 76 -28.16 -6.34 -1.99
N ALA A 77 -29.43 -6.65 -2.24
CA ALA A 77 -30.16 -6.13 -3.39
C ALA A 77 -30.26 -4.60 -3.40
N PHE A 78 -30.33 -3.95 -2.23
CA PHE A 78 -30.43 -2.49 -2.13
C PHE A 78 -29.08 -1.74 -2.19
N LEU A 79 -27.99 -2.33 -1.68
CA LEU A 79 -26.70 -1.64 -1.49
C LEU A 79 -25.57 -2.13 -2.41
N SER A 80 -25.71 -3.28 -3.09
CA SER A 80 -24.69 -3.78 -4.02
C SER A 80 -24.58 -2.91 -5.28
N LEU A 81 -23.39 -2.88 -5.87
CA LEU A 81 -23.15 -2.19 -7.13
C LEU A 81 -23.66 -3.04 -8.30
N ILE A 82 -24.53 -2.49 -9.13
CA ILE A 82 -25.09 -3.19 -10.29
C ILE A 82 -24.75 -2.35 -11.54
N PRO A 83 -23.91 -2.86 -12.47
CA PRO A 83 -23.48 -2.10 -13.64
C PRO A 83 -24.62 -1.57 -14.51
N ALA A 84 -25.72 -2.33 -14.67
CA ALA A 84 -26.88 -1.92 -15.46
C ALA A 84 -27.52 -0.60 -15.00
N ILE A 85 -27.50 -0.31 -13.69
CA ILE A 85 -28.11 0.87 -13.09
C ILE A 85 -27.08 1.82 -12.44
N ALA A 86 -25.78 1.57 -12.62
CA ALA A 86 -24.72 2.30 -11.95
C ALA A 86 -24.68 3.80 -12.31
N PHE A 87 -25.20 4.17 -13.48
CA PHE A 87 -25.24 5.54 -13.96
C PHE A 87 -26.55 6.28 -13.62
N ASP A 88 -27.53 5.62 -12.99
CA ASP A 88 -28.72 6.29 -12.47
C ASP A 88 -28.34 7.15 -11.24
N PRO A 89 -28.54 8.48 -11.27
CA PRO A 89 -28.22 9.35 -10.14
C PRO A 89 -28.95 8.97 -8.84
N SER A 90 -30.14 8.37 -8.93
CA SER A 90 -30.91 7.91 -7.76
C SER A 90 -30.25 6.70 -7.07
N MET A 91 -29.34 6.02 -7.76
CA MET A 91 -28.63 4.82 -7.31
C MET A 91 -27.16 5.09 -6.95
N ALA A 92 -26.74 6.36 -6.89
CA ALA A 92 -25.36 6.74 -6.65
C ALA A 92 -24.78 6.19 -5.33
N HIS A 93 -25.62 5.90 -4.33
CA HIS A 93 -25.18 5.32 -3.05
C HIS A 93 -24.49 3.97 -3.22
N ARG A 94 -24.84 3.19 -4.25
CA ARG A 94 -24.30 1.85 -4.52
C ARG A 94 -22.80 1.86 -4.83
N TRP A 95 -22.28 2.98 -5.35
CA TRP A 95 -20.84 3.15 -5.61
C TRP A 95 -19.98 3.09 -4.34
N ILE A 96 -20.56 3.40 -3.18
CA ILE A 96 -19.85 3.42 -1.89
C ILE A 96 -20.33 2.27 -1.02
N THR A 97 -21.65 2.09 -0.91
CA THR A 97 -22.27 1.14 0.03
C THR A 97 -21.94 -0.32 -0.29
N ALA A 98 -21.67 -0.66 -1.56
CA ALA A 98 -21.22 -1.98 -1.96
C ALA A 98 -19.93 -2.44 -1.25
N GLY A 99 -19.09 -1.50 -0.81
CA GLY A 99 -17.83 -1.80 -0.10
C GLY A 99 -18.01 -2.41 1.29
N TRP A 100 -19.20 -2.29 1.90
CA TRP A 100 -19.49 -2.87 3.21
C TRP A 100 -20.06 -4.29 3.14
N LEU A 101 -20.77 -4.59 2.07
CA LEU A 101 -21.48 -5.85 1.90
C LEU A 101 -20.50 -6.99 1.61
N HIS A 102 -20.77 -8.17 2.17
CA HIS A 102 -20.07 -9.40 1.84
C HIS A 102 -21.07 -10.52 1.59
N ALA A 103 -20.74 -11.43 0.68
CA ALA A 103 -21.67 -12.47 0.28
C ALA A 103 -21.61 -13.71 1.18
N ASP A 104 -20.46 -13.93 1.81
CA ASP A 104 -20.22 -15.05 2.70
C ASP A 104 -19.07 -14.74 3.68
N TRP A 105 -18.92 -15.62 4.67
CA TRP A 105 -17.92 -15.49 5.72
C TRP A 105 -16.49 -15.56 5.20
N VAL A 106 -16.20 -16.44 4.23
CA VAL A 106 -14.84 -16.58 3.69
C VAL A 106 -14.43 -15.31 2.95
N HIS A 107 -15.36 -14.70 2.21
CA HIS A 107 -15.12 -13.45 1.51
C HIS A 107 -14.79 -12.30 2.48
N VAL A 108 -15.58 -12.07 3.54
CA VAL A 108 -15.25 -11.01 4.51
C VAL A 108 -13.96 -11.30 5.26
N LEU A 109 -13.71 -12.56 5.65
CA LEU A 109 -12.50 -12.94 6.38
C LEU A 109 -11.24 -12.68 5.54
N GLY A 110 -11.28 -12.97 4.23
CA GLY A 110 -10.19 -12.65 3.31
C GLY A 110 -9.91 -11.14 3.22
N ASN A 111 -10.95 -10.32 3.10
CA ASN A 111 -10.80 -8.87 3.01
C ASN A 111 -10.27 -8.25 4.31
N ILE A 112 -10.84 -8.61 5.46
CA ILE A 112 -10.38 -8.06 6.74
C ILE A 112 -8.97 -8.53 7.10
N LEU A 113 -8.54 -9.73 6.65
CA LEU A 113 -7.17 -10.20 6.86
C LEU A 113 -6.17 -9.30 6.13
N VAL A 114 -6.44 -8.96 4.86
CA VAL A 114 -5.60 -8.02 4.11
C VAL A 114 -5.63 -6.63 4.76
N ILE A 115 -6.80 -6.12 5.13
CA ILE A 115 -6.93 -4.80 5.76
C ILE A 115 -6.22 -4.77 7.12
N ALA A 116 -6.27 -5.84 7.91
CA ALA A 116 -5.58 -5.92 9.19
C ALA A 116 -4.06 -6.01 9.03
N LEU A 117 -3.58 -6.95 8.21
CA LEU A 117 -2.14 -7.22 8.06
C LEU A 117 -1.43 -6.14 7.25
N VAL A 118 -2.03 -5.68 6.15
CA VAL A 118 -1.44 -4.68 5.24
C VAL A 118 -1.87 -3.27 5.61
N GLY A 119 -3.15 -3.11 5.96
CA GLY A 119 -3.72 -1.79 6.22
C GLY A 119 -3.20 -1.15 7.50
N VAL A 120 -3.01 -1.90 8.60
CA VAL A 120 -2.53 -1.31 9.87
C VAL A 120 -1.10 -0.75 9.73
N PRO A 121 -0.10 -1.50 9.20
CA PRO A 121 1.24 -0.93 9.02
C PRO A 121 1.24 0.22 7.99
N LEU A 122 0.43 0.13 6.93
CA LEU A 122 0.28 1.23 5.98
C LEU A 122 -0.30 2.50 6.64
N GLU A 123 -1.25 2.35 7.57
CA GLU A 123 -1.80 3.47 8.33
C GLU A 123 -0.71 4.12 9.20
N GLN A 124 0.21 3.35 9.77
CA GLN A 124 1.33 3.88 10.54
C GLN A 124 2.28 4.72 9.66
N ARG A 125 2.43 4.37 8.37
CA ARG A 125 3.21 5.14 7.40
C ARG A 125 2.51 6.42 6.95
N LEU A 126 1.21 6.33 6.62
CA LEU A 126 0.44 7.43 6.00
C LEU A 126 -0.26 8.36 7.00
N GLY A 127 -0.60 7.85 8.18
CA GLY A 127 -1.60 8.39 9.08
C GLY A 127 -3.04 8.12 8.61
N GLY A 128 -3.99 8.09 9.56
CA GLY A 128 -5.38 7.68 9.30
C GLY A 128 -6.09 8.43 8.17
N LYS A 129 -5.94 9.77 8.07
CA LYS A 129 -6.65 10.56 7.03
C LYS A 129 -6.24 10.14 5.61
N ARG A 130 -4.95 9.97 5.36
CA ARG A 130 -4.42 9.58 4.05
C ARG A 130 -4.72 8.11 3.78
N TRP A 131 -4.60 7.26 4.80
CA TRP A 131 -5.00 5.87 4.71
C TRP A 131 -6.47 5.73 4.25
N MET A 132 -7.38 6.50 4.85
CA MET A 132 -8.80 6.49 4.47
C MET A 132 -9.02 6.99 3.03
N ALA A 133 -8.29 8.01 2.59
CA ALA A 133 -8.34 8.47 1.21
C ALA A 133 -7.91 7.37 0.23
N ILE A 134 -6.81 6.67 0.52
CA ILE A 134 -6.34 5.54 -0.28
C ILE A 134 -7.35 4.39 -0.30
N TYR A 135 -7.94 4.06 0.85
CA TYR A 135 -8.97 3.04 0.95
C TYR A 135 -10.15 3.33 0.00
N PHE A 136 -10.66 4.57 0.01
CA PHE A 136 -11.75 4.98 -0.87
C PHE A 136 -11.32 5.08 -2.34
N VAL A 137 -10.09 5.50 -2.64
CA VAL A 137 -9.58 5.46 -4.02
C VAL A 137 -9.55 4.02 -4.54
N GLY A 138 -9.05 3.07 -3.74
CA GLY A 138 -9.05 1.66 -4.11
C GLY A 138 -10.46 1.13 -4.37
N LEU A 139 -11.41 1.43 -3.48
CA LEU A 139 -12.81 1.06 -3.64
C LEU A 139 -13.40 1.61 -4.95
N LEU A 140 -13.28 2.91 -5.17
CA LEU A 140 -13.89 3.57 -6.32
C LEU A 140 -13.20 3.19 -7.63
N ALA A 141 -11.87 3.09 -7.65
CA ALA A 141 -11.13 2.64 -8.84
C ALA A 141 -11.49 1.20 -9.22
N GLY A 142 -11.66 0.32 -8.22
CA GLY A 142 -12.16 -1.03 -8.46
C GLY A 142 -13.57 -1.05 -9.02
N ASN A 143 -14.48 -0.27 -8.43
CA ASN A 143 -15.86 -0.15 -8.91
C ASN A 143 -15.92 0.44 -10.34
N ILE A 144 -15.09 1.43 -10.65
CA ILE A 144 -15.00 2.02 -12.00
C ILE A 144 -14.51 0.97 -13.01
N SER A 145 -13.49 0.20 -12.66
CA SER A 145 -12.98 -0.87 -13.52
C SER A 145 -14.02 -1.96 -13.76
N TRP A 146 -14.76 -2.36 -12.73
CA TRP A 146 -15.84 -3.34 -12.85
C TRP A 146 -16.97 -2.84 -13.75
N VAL A 147 -17.54 -1.67 -13.43
CA VAL A 147 -18.65 -1.10 -14.20
C VAL A 147 -18.25 -0.82 -15.64
N GLY A 148 -17.05 -0.29 -15.87
CA GLY A 148 -16.55 0.00 -17.22
C GLY A 148 -16.35 -1.23 -18.10
N THR A 149 -16.15 -2.40 -17.51
CA THR A 149 -15.97 -3.68 -18.22
C THR A 149 -17.25 -4.50 -18.34
N HIS A 150 -18.28 -4.18 -17.53
CA HIS A 150 -19.56 -4.91 -17.46
C HIS A 150 -20.76 -3.99 -17.71
N ILE A 151 -20.61 -2.98 -18.58
CA ILE A 151 -21.68 -2.00 -18.85
C ILE A 151 -22.96 -2.72 -19.27
N GLY A 152 -24.06 -2.45 -18.57
CA GLY A 152 -25.37 -3.06 -18.85
C GLY A 152 -25.61 -4.42 -18.19
N ASP A 153 -24.63 -4.98 -17.47
CA ASP A 153 -24.77 -6.26 -16.76
C ASP A 153 -25.64 -6.10 -15.50
N PRO A 154 -26.70 -6.91 -15.30
CA PRO A 154 -27.51 -6.91 -14.08
C PRO A 154 -26.83 -7.58 -12.87
N GLY A 155 -25.65 -8.17 -13.05
CA GLY A 155 -24.87 -8.85 -12.02
C GLY A 155 -24.40 -7.89 -10.92
N ALA A 156 -24.76 -8.20 -9.67
CA ALA A 156 -24.32 -7.45 -8.51
C ALA A 156 -22.84 -7.72 -8.17
N SER A 157 -22.12 -6.65 -7.84
CA SER A 157 -20.76 -6.67 -7.28
C SER A 157 -20.75 -6.00 -5.91
N LEU A 158 -20.01 -6.60 -4.97
CA LEU A 158 -19.96 -6.18 -3.58
C LEU A 158 -18.66 -6.68 -2.93
N GLY A 159 -18.25 -6.01 -1.86
CA GLY A 159 -17.07 -6.35 -1.07
C GLY A 159 -16.08 -5.20 -0.95
N ALA A 160 -15.29 -5.25 0.11
CA ALA A 160 -14.19 -4.31 0.36
C ALA A 160 -12.92 -4.64 -0.45
N SER A 161 -12.95 -5.64 -1.32
CA SER A 161 -11.76 -6.20 -1.95
C SER A 161 -11.04 -5.22 -2.88
N GLY A 162 -11.75 -4.39 -3.65
CA GLY A 162 -11.14 -3.32 -4.43
C GLY A 162 -10.34 -2.34 -3.55
N ALA A 163 -10.86 -2.01 -2.36
CA ALA A 163 -10.15 -1.20 -1.38
C ALA A 163 -8.93 -1.94 -0.80
N ALA A 164 -9.07 -3.22 -0.45
CA ALA A 164 -7.99 -4.05 0.08
C ALA A 164 -6.82 -4.18 -0.92
N PHE A 165 -7.12 -4.41 -2.20
CA PHE A 165 -6.13 -4.39 -3.28
C PHE A 165 -5.54 -2.99 -3.48
N GLY A 166 -6.34 -1.94 -3.33
CA GLY A 166 -5.85 -0.57 -3.33
C GLY A 166 -4.84 -0.29 -2.21
N LEU A 167 -5.08 -0.77 -0.99
CA LEU A 167 -4.10 -0.68 0.10
C LEU A 167 -2.79 -1.40 -0.26
N LEU A 168 -2.87 -2.58 -0.86
CA LEU A 168 -1.69 -3.34 -1.28
C LEU A 168 -0.91 -2.61 -2.40
N GLY A 169 -1.62 -2.05 -3.39
CA GLY A 169 -1.02 -1.24 -4.46
C GLY A 169 -0.38 0.04 -3.92
N ALA A 170 -1.04 0.69 -2.96
CA ALA A 170 -0.48 1.86 -2.29
C ALA A 170 0.79 1.55 -1.51
N TYR A 171 0.78 0.46 -0.74
CA TYR A 171 1.95 0.03 0.01
C TYR A 171 3.12 -0.27 -0.94
N MET A 172 2.86 -1.01 -2.03
CA MET A 172 3.89 -1.30 -3.04
C MET A 172 4.43 -0.03 -3.71
N ALA A 173 3.61 0.99 -3.93
CA ALA A 173 4.05 2.25 -4.55
C ALA A 173 4.95 3.11 -3.64
N GLY A 174 4.72 3.03 -2.32
CA GLY A 174 5.38 3.89 -1.33
C GLY A 174 6.57 3.26 -0.62
N TRP A 175 6.42 1.99 -0.20
CA TRP A 175 7.39 1.26 0.62
C TRP A 175 7.43 -0.22 0.20
N PRO A 176 7.86 -0.52 -1.04
CA PRO A 176 7.87 -1.89 -1.56
C PRO A 176 8.76 -2.86 -0.78
N ARG A 177 9.84 -2.39 -0.12
CA ARG A 177 10.75 -3.25 0.65
C ARG A 177 10.34 -3.45 2.12
N ASP A 178 9.29 -2.76 2.60
CA ASP A 178 8.74 -3.03 3.92
C ASP A 178 8.37 -4.50 4.05
N GLU A 179 8.61 -5.10 5.22
CA GLU A 179 8.23 -6.48 5.48
C GLU A 179 7.04 -6.56 6.43
N ILE A 180 6.08 -7.43 6.10
CA ILE A 180 4.92 -7.71 6.93
C ILE A 180 4.95 -9.17 7.34
N GLU A 181 4.71 -9.42 8.63
CA GLU A 181 4.54 -10.76 9.15
C GLU A 181 3.26 -11.38 8.60
N PHE A 182 3.41 -12.44 7.81
CA PHE A 182 2.30 -13.16 7.24
C PHE A 182 2.27 -14.60 7.79
N PRO A 183 1.13 -15.07 8.33
CA PRO A 183 1.01 -16.45 8.78
C PRO A 183 0.82 -17.36 7.57
N LEU A 184 1.89 -18.01 7.10
CA LEU A 184 1.82 -18.99 6.01
C LEU A 184 2.18 -20.38 6.51
N LEU A 185 1.25 -21.34 6.43
CA LEU A 185 1.49 -22.78 6.62
C LEU A 185 2.40 -23.11 7.84
N PHE A 186 2.01 -22.64 9.02
CA PHE A 186 2.69 -22.84 10.31
C PHE A 186 3.99 -22.05 10.54
N LEU A 187 4.44 -21.23 9.59
CA LEU A 187 5.57 -20.31 9.78
C LEU A 187 5.07 -18.86 9.72
N ILE A 188 5.23 -18.12 10.82
CA ILE A 188 5.10 -16.66 10.80
C ILE A 188 6.45 -16.13 10.32
N ARG A 189 6.48 -15.58 9.11
CA ARG A 189 7.69 -14.98 8.53
C ARG A 189 7.34 -13.60 7.98
N ALA A 190 8.27 -12.68 8.14
CA ALA A 190 8.21 -11.37 7.50
C ALA A 190 8.51 -11.53 5.99
N TRP A 191 7.62 -11.02 5.16
CA TRP A 191 7.75 -11.03 3.69
C TRP A 191 7.71 -9.61 3.15
N PRO A 192 8.54 -9.27 2.15
CA PRO A 192 8.53 -7.94 1.58
C PRO A 192 7.25 -7.66 0.80
N ILE A 193 6.76 -6.42 0.89
CA ILE A 193 5.49 -5.99 0.30
C ILE A 193 5.43 -6.21 -1.20
N TRP A 194 6.51 -5.91 -1.94
CA TRP A 194 6.55 -6.11 -3.39
C TRP A 194 6.25 -7.57 -3.77
N LEU A 195 6.73 -8.53 -2.97
CA LEU A 195 6.54 -9.95 -3.25
C LEU A 195 5.12 -10.40 -2.92
N ILE A 196 4.58 -9.96 -1.78
CA ILE A 196 3.17 -10.22 -1.41
C ILE A 196 2.23 -9.65 -2.49
N ALA A 197 2.49 -8.40 -2.91
CA ALA A 197 1.71 -7.69 -3.92
C ALA A 197 1.73 -8.41 -5.27
N LEU A 198 2.92 -8.79 -5.76
CA LEU A 198 3.05 -9.49 -7.03
C LEU A 198 2.43 -10.89 -7.02
N ILE A 199 2.59 -11.66 -5.94
CA ILE A 199 1.97 -12.98 -5.81
C ILE A 199 0.45 -12.85 -5.81
N LYS A 200 -0.10 -11.93 -5.01
CA LYS A 200 -1.54 -11.75 -4.89
C LYS A 200 -2.15 -11.23 -6.19
N LEU A 201 -1.55 -10.22 -6.82
CA LEU A 201 -2.00 -9.70 -8.12
C LEU A 201 -1.84 -10.75 -9.24
N GLY A 202 -0.73 -11.49 -9.24
CA GLY A 202 -0.48 -12.57 -10.18
C GLY A 202 -1.52 -13.69 -10.08
N PHE A 203 -1.95 -14.06 -8.87
CA PHE A 203 -3.02 -15.02 -8.67
C PHE A 203 -4.36 -14.55 -9.23
N GLU A 204 -4.69 -13.25 -9.08
CA GLU A 204 -5.91 -12.69 -9.68
C GLU A 204 -5.87 -12.76 -11.22
N ILE A 205 -4.74 -12.36 -11.82
CA ILE A 205 -4.57 -12.37 -13.28
C ILE A 205 -4.60 -13.81 -13.82
N TYR A 206 -3.91 -14.74 -13.14
CA TYR A 206 -3.92 -16.15 -13.51
C TYR A 206 -5.33 -16.75 -13.45
N THR A 207 -6.05 -16.50 -12.35
CA THR A 207 -7.43 -16.98 -12.16
C THR A 207 -8.34 -16.43 -13.27
N MET A 208 -8.20 -15.14 -13.61
CA MET A 208 -8.96 -14.54 -14.70
C MET A 208 -8.69 -15.22 -16.05
N TYR A 209 -7.43 -15.45 -16.40
CA TYR A 209 -7.03 -16.11 -17.65
C TYR A 209 -7.52 -17.57 -17.71
N GLU A 210 -7.39 -18.32 -16.62
CA GLU A 210 -7.85 -19.70 -16.53
C GLU A 210 -9.38 -19.80 -16.70
N LEU A 211 -10.13 -18.94 -16.02
CA LEU A 211 -11.60 -18.93 -16.12
C LEU A 211 -12.10 -18.54 -17.50
N GLU A 212 -11.48 -17.54 -18.13
CA GLU A 212 -11.78 -17.15 -19.51
C GLU A 212 -11.55 -18.33 -20.46
N SER A 213 -10.44 -19.05 -20.31
CA SER A 213 -10.12 -20.23 -21.13
C SER A 213 -11.13 -21.38 -20.98
N LEU A 214 -11.81 -21.46 -19.83
CA LEU A 214 -12.80 -22.49 -19.52
C LEU A 214 -14.25 -22.01 -19.75
N GLY A 215 -14.46 -20.74 -20.11
CA GLY A 215 -15.80 -20.13 -20.21
C GLY A 215 -16.58 -20.15 -18.90
N GLN A 216 -15.88 -20.15 -17.75
CA GLN A 216 -16.47 -20.22 -16.42
C GLN A 216 -16.39 -18.87 -15.70
N SER A 217 -17.27 -18.63 -14.73
CA SER A 217 -17.21 -17.47 -13.84
C SER A 217 -17.14 -17.90 -12.38
N THR A 218 -16.30 -17.23 -11.59
CA THR A 218 -16.15 -17.49 -10.14
C THR A 218 -17.20 -16.77 -9.29
N GLY A 219 -17.90 -15.80 -9.86
CA GLY A 219 -18.70 -14.84 -9.08
C GLY A 219 -17.84 -13.86 -8.27
N ILE A 220 -16.53 -13.76 -8.57
CA ILE A 220 -15.59 -12.82 -7.96
C ILE A 220 -15.24 -11.75 -8.99
N ALA A 221 -15.28 -10.48 -8.57
CA ALA A 221 -14.99 -9.33 -9.43
C ALA A 221 -13.48 -9.10 -9.60
N HIS A 222 -12.76 -10.02 -10.25
CA HIS A 222 -11.30 -9.96 -10.42
C HIS A 222 -10.80 -8.64 -11.03
N LEU A 223 -11.52 -8.07 -12.00
CA LEU A 223 -11.18 -6.77 -12.59
C LEU A 223 -11.30 -5.60 -11.60
N ALA A 224 -12.22 -5.69 -10.62
CA ALA A 224 -12.30 -4.70 -9.55
C ALA A 224 -11.03 -4.70 -8.68
N HIS A 225 -10.41 -5.87 -8.46
CA HIS A 225 -9.16 -5.98 -7.71
C HIS A 225 -8.02 -5.31 -8.45
N VAL A 226 -7.89 -5.57 -9.76
CA VAL A 226 -6.86 -4.96 -10.62
C VAL A 226 -7.05 -3.44 -10.68
N GLY A 227 -8.27 -2.96 -10.90
CA GLY A 227 -8.60 -1.53 -10.92
C GLY A 227 -8.29 -0.84 -9.58
N GLY A 228 -8.67 -1.47 -8.47
CA GLY A 228 -8.37 -0.97 -7.13
C GLY A 228 -6.87 -0.85 -6.85
N PHE A 229 -6.11 -1.90 -7.19
CA PHE A 229 -4.66 -1.94 -7.04
C PHE A 229 -3.97 -0.80 -7.78
N PHE A 230 -4.19 -0.70 -9.10
CA PHE A 230 -3.51 0.31 -9.94
C PHE A 230 -4.01 1.72 -9.67
N GLY A 231 -5.31 1.89 -9.40
CA GLY A 231 -5.89 3.19 -9.06
C GLY A 231 -5.22 3.81 -7.84
N ALA A 232 -5.06 3.02 -6.77
CA ALA A 232 -4.36 3.47 -5.57
C ALA A 232 -2.84 3.61 -5.79
N TYR A 233 -2.21 2.64 -6.48
CA TYR A 233 -0.77 2.66 -6.78
C TYR A 233 -0.33 3.99 -7.41
N ILE A 234 -1.08 4.47 -8.43
CA ILE A 234 -0.77 5.69 -9.17
C ILE A 234 -0.85 6.94 -8.27
N VAL A 235 -1.87 7.02 -7.40
CA VAL A 235 -2.11 8.24 -6.59
C VAL A 235 -1.35 8.26 -5.26
N THR A 236 -0.73 7.14 -4.86
CA THR A 236 -0.18 7.04 -3.51
C THR A 236 1.00 7.99 -3.29
N ARG A 237 1.96 8.04 -4.21
CA ARG A 237 3.13 8.92 -4.06
C ARG A 237 2.76 10.39 -3.84
N PRO A 238 1.89 11.03 -4.66
CA PRO A 238 1.50 12.43 -4.40
C PRO A 238 0.74 12.60 -3.08
N ILE A 239 -0.10 11.65 -2.68
CA ILE A 239 -0.82 11.70 -1.39
C ILE A 239 0.15 11.59 -0.20
N ALA A 240 1.14 10.69 -0.30
CA ALA A 240 2.09 10.35 0.75
C ALA A 240 3.21 11.39 0.95
N ARG A 241 3.58 12.16 -0.09
CA ARG A 241 4.62 13.21 -0.02
C ARG A 241 4.37 14.30 1.02
N SER A 242 3.11 14.48 1.43
CA SER A 242 2.75 15.43 2.50
C SER A 242 2.89 14.84 3.91
N GLY A 243 3.24 13.55 4.02
CA GLY A 243 3.27 12.77 5.25
C GLY A 243 4.57 12.84 6.04
N ASN A 244 4.54 12.22 7.22
CA ASN A 244 5.66 12.28 8.18
C ASN A 244 6.73 11.21 7.92
N VAL A 245 6.40 10.17 7.16
CA VAL A 245 7.34 9.11 6.77
C VAL A 245 7.71 9.32 5.30
N PRO A 246 9.00 9.54 4.98
CA PRO A 246 9.40 9.71 3.59
C PRO A 246 9.19 8.44 2.79
N LEU A 247 8.99 8.60 1.49
CA LEU A 247 8.83 7.49 0.57
C LEU A 247 10.17 6.79 0.35
N GLU A 248 10.12 5.49 0.08
CA GLU A 248 11.31 4.75 -0.30
C GLU A 248 11.84 5.28 -1.65
N GLY A 249 13.15 5.56 -1.72
CA GLY A 249 13.82 6.24 -2.83
C GLY A 249 13.92 7.77 -2.70
N ASP A 250 13.06 8.43 -1.91
CA ASP A 250 13.23 9.87 -1.61
C ASP A 250 14.44 10.09 -0.67
N PHE A 251 14.78 9.12 0.19
CA PHE A 251 16.00 9.14 1.01
C PHE A 251 17.26 9.03 0.16
N GLU A 252 17.35 8.03 -0.71
CA GLU A 252 18.50 7.80 -1.60
C GLU A 252 18.79 9.07 -2.44
N GLN A 253 17.74 9.74 -2.94
CA GLN A 253 17.89 10.98 -3.71
C GLN A 253 18.31 12.19 -2.86
N ASN A 254 17.74 12.37 -1.66
CA ASN A 254 18.11 13.48 -0.78
C ASN A 254 19.52 13.32 -0.20
N GLU A 255 19.95 12.09 0.13
CA GLU A 255 21.31 11.81 0.55
C GLU A 255 22.31 12.05 -0.60
N ALA A 256 21.99 11.60 -1.81
CA ALA A 256 22.82 11.87 -2.99
C ALA A 256 22.95 13.37 -3.31
N GLN A 257 21.91 14.17 -3.06
CA GLN A 257 21.97 15.64 -3.20
C GLN A 257 22.82 16.33 -2.12
N GLY A 258 22.98 15.71 -0.94
CA GLY A 258 23.82 16.22 0.15
C GLY A 258 25.30 15.82 0.05
N MET A 259 25.65 14.91 -0.87
CA MET A 259 27.02 14.43 -1.05
C MET A 259 27.94 15.50 -1.66
N MET A 260 29.01 15.84 -0.95
CA MET A 260 30.05 16.71 -1.50
C MET A 260 30.68 16.07 -2.75
N PRO A 261 30.97 16.83 -3.82
CA PRO A 261 31.72 16.33 -4.96
C PRO A 261 33.09 15.80 -4.51
N ILE A 262 33.53 14.68 -5.09
CA ILE A 262 34.89 14.18 -4.85
C ILE A 262 35.87 15.19 -5.46
N GLY A 263 36.47 16.01 -4.60
CA GLY A 263 37.35 17.10 -4.98
C GLY A 263 38.68 16.65 -5.60
N ILE A 264 39.64 17.57 -5.62
CA ILE A 264 41.02 17.28 -6.06
C ILE A 264 41.67 16.31 -5.07
N ASP A 265 42.54 15.42 -5.58
CA ASP A 265 43.32 14.48 -4.78
C ASP A 265 44.26 15.25 -3.81
N PRO A 266 44.13 15.07 -2.48
CA PRO A 266 44.93 15.79 -1.47
C PRO A 266 46.44 15.50 -1.50
N TRP A 267 46.84 14.35 -2.04
CA TRP A 267 48.24 13.97 -2.23
C TRP A 267 48.79 14.63 -3.49
N GLN A 268 48.04 14.60 -4.59
CA GLN A 268 48.43 15.24 -5.84
C GLN A 268 48.54 16.76 -5.70
N GLU A 269 47.62 17.41 -4.97
CA GLU A 269 47.67 18.85 -4.69
C GLU A 269 48.95 19.29 -3.98
N ARG A 270 49.55 18.37 -3.20
CA ARG A 270 50.83 18.58 -2.49
C ARG A 270 52.05 18.09 -3.27
N GLY A 271 51.89 17.66 -4.53
CA GLY A 271 52.97 17.13 -5.36
C GLY A 271 53.46 15.75 -4.93
N LEU A 272 52.69 15.04 -4.09
CA LEU A 272 53.00 13.67 -3.67
C LEU A 272 52.39 12.68 -4.65
N THR A 273 53.08 11.56 -4.85
CA THR A 273 52.55 10.43 -5.63
C THR A 273 52.05 9.36 -4.66
N PRO A 274 50.73 9.08 -4.62
CA PRO A 274 50.20 8.02 -3.77
C PRO A 274 50.76 6.64 -4.15
N SER A 275 50.71 5.70 -3.21
CA SER A 275 50.99 4.30 -3.50
C SER A 275 49.96 3.73 -4.49
N ASP A 276 50.32 2.67 -5.20
CA ASP A 276 49.43 2.06 -6.20
C ASP A 276 48.09 1.53 -5.62
N PRO A 277 48.03 0.99 -4.39
CA PRO A 277 46.76 0.69 -3.72
C PRO A 277 45.88 1.92 -3.56
N VAL A 278 46.45 3.05 -3.13
CA VAL A 278 45.71 4.31 -2.92
C VAL A 278 45.20 4.88 -4.24
N LYS A 279 46.01 4.86 -5.31
CA LYS A 279 45.56 5.27 -6.66
C LYS A 279 44.38 4.45 -7.15
N ARG A 280 44.40 3.13 -6.91
CA ARG A 280 43.30 2.23 -7.27
C ARG A 280 42.01 2.60 -6.53
N ILE A 281 42.11 2.83 -5.22
CA ILE A 281 40.97 3.21 -4.37
C ILE A 281 40.40 4.55 -4.81
N LEU A 282 41.24 5.56 -5.04
CA LEU A 282 40.81 6.88 -5.50
C LEU A 282 40.11 6.84 -6.87
N ARG A 283 40.55 5.96 -7.77
CA ARG A 283 39.86 5.73 -9.05
C ARG A 283 38.49 5.08 -8.83
N ARG A 284 38.43 3.98 -8.07
CA ARG A 284 37.18 3.26 -7.77
C ARG A 284 36.17 4.16 -7.04
N LEU A 285 36.62 4.94 -6.06
CA LEU A 285 35.80 5.93 -5.37
C LEU A 285 35.14 6.93 -6.33
N ARG A 286 35.83 7.33 -7.42
CA ARG A 286 35.26 8.23 -8.44
C ARG A 286 34.34 7.52 -9.43
N GLU A 287 34.60 6.25 -9.73
CA GLU A 287 33.82 5.44 -10.67
C GLU A 287 32.54 4.88 -10.05
N GLU A 288 32.57 4.55 -8.75
CA GLU A 288 31.54 3.77 -8.04
C GLU A 288 31.00 4.48 -6.78
N GLY A 289 31.59 5.60 -6.38
CA GLY A 289 31.19 6.34 -5.17
C GLY A 289 30.01 7.29 -5.39
N ASP A 290 29.13 7.03 -6.35
CA ASP A 290 27.88 7.76 -6.58
C ASP A 290 26.74 7.34 -5.64
N GLU A 291 26.89 6.20 -4.96
CA GLU A 291 26.03 5.77 -3.85
C GLU A 291 26.72 5.99 -2.48
N MET A 292 25.94 6.34 -1.46
CA MET A 292 26.44 6.67 -0.12
C MET A 292 27.18 5.52 0.57
N GLU A 293 26.61 4.31 0.54
CA GLU A 293 27.21 3.13 1.15
C GLU A 293 28.51 2.74 0.45
N THR A 294 28.51 2.75 -0.88
CA THR A 294 29.69 2.46 -1.71
C THR A 294 30.79 3.50 -1.49
N ARG A 295 30.43 4.80 -1.46
CA ARG A 295 31.36 5.88 -1.14
C ARG A 295 31.96 5.72 0.26
N ARG A 296 31.14 5.39 1.26
CA ARG A 296 31.59 5.15 2.62
C ARG A 296 32.61 4.00 2.66
N ALA A 297 32.30 2.87 2.04
CA ALA A 297 33.20 1.71 2.01
C ALA A 297 34.55 2.07 1.38
N TRP A 298 34.54 2.81 0.27
CA TRP A 298 35.77 3.28 -0.37
C TRP A 298 36.55 4.30 0.46
N LEU A 299 35.89 5.18 1.21
CA LEU A 299 36.55 6.12 2.13
C LEU A 299 37.13 5.42 3.37
N GLU A 300 36.47 4.37 3.88
CA GLU A 300 36.99 3.50 4.94
C GLU A 300 38.25 2.75 4.46
N GLU A 301 38.21 2.13 3.27
CA GLU A 301 39.39 1.47 2.67
C GLU A 301 40.53 2.47 2.40
N LEU A 302 40.18 3.70 1.96
CA LEU A 302 41.17 4.76 1.75
C LEU A 302 41.86 5.17 3.06
N ALA A 303 41.11 5.27 4.16
CA ALA A 303 41.66 5.62 5.47
C ALA A 303 42.61 4.54 6.01
N GLU A 304 42.36 3.26 5.71
CA GLU A 304 43.24 2.15 6.11
C GLU A 304 44.54 2.08 5.31
N GLN A 305 44.48 2.41 4.01
CA GLN A 305 45.59 2.19 3.08
C GLN A 305 46.46 3.44 2.86
N ALA A 306 45.94 4.64 3.14
CA ALA A 306 46.63 5.88 2.91
C ALA A 306 47.15 6.51 4.21
N ILE A 307 48.25 7.26 4.09
CA ILE A 307 48.83 8.06 5.16
C ILE A 307 48.58 9.55 4.92
N CYS A 308 48.50 10.31 6.00
CA CYS A 308 48.30 11.74 5.96
C CYS A 308 49.42 12.42 5.16
N PRO A 309 49.12 13.21 4.11
CA PRO A 309 50.14 13.81 3.26
C PRO A 309 50.93 14.97 3.91
N GLU A 310 50.61 15.32 5.16
CA GLU A 310 51.26 16.42 5.90
C GLU A 310 52.13 15.95 7.06
N CYS A 311 51.77 14.84 7.71
CA CYS A 311 52.47 14.35 8.90
C CYS A 311 52.77 12.86 8.89
N ASP A 312 52.52 12.16 7.77
CA ASP A 312 52.67 10.71 7.62
C ASP A 312 51.91 9.87 8.67
N GLY A 313 50.95 10.48 9.36
CA GLY A 313 50.12 9.84 10.37
C GLY A 313 48.94 9.06 9.79
N ALA A 314 48.33 8.21 10.61
CA ALA A 314 47.16 7.42 10.23
C ALA A 314 45.94 8.29 9.90
N LEU A 315 45.11 7.81 8.98
CA LEU A 315 43.83 8.41 8.61
C LEU A 315 42.67 7.62 9.20
N GLU A 316 41.52 8.27 9.32
CA GLU A 316 40.27 7.64 9.76
C GLU A 316 39.09 8.20 8.96
N ALA A 317 38.11 7.33 8.69
CA ALA A 317 36.86 7.70 8.06
C ALA A 317 35.84 8.11 9.13
N LEU A 318 35.24 9.29 8.98
CA LEU A 318 34.36 9.90 9.96
C LEU A 318 33.07 10.42 9.31
N PRO A 319 31.97 10.49 10.07
CA PRO A 319 30.78 11.22 9.64
C PRO A 319 31.11 12.69 9.34
N GLY A 320 30.77 13.13 8.13
CA GLY A 320 30.88 14.49 7.63
C GLY A 320 29.61 15.32 7.88
N PRO A 321 29.61 16.61 7.51
CA PRO A 321 28.40 17.44 7.50
C PRO A 321 27.35 16.86 6.55
N MET A 322 26.06 17.10 6.84
CA MET A 322 24.93 16.67 5.99
C MET A 322 24.86 15.15 5.71
N GLY A 323 25.33 14.31 6.65
CA GLY A 323 25.19 12.86 6.56
C GLY A 323 26.25 12.14 5.71
N GLY A 324 27.19 12.87 5.08
CA GLY A 324 28.30 12.30 4.31
C GLY A 324 29.38 11.60 5.17
N TYR A 325 30.40 11.04 4.52
CA TYR A 325 31.64 10.57 5.18
C TYR A 325 32.85 11.33 4.64
N VAL A 326 33.84 11.54 5.50
CA VAL A 326 35.13 12.17 5.15
C VAL A 326 36.27 11.38 5.75
N VAL A 327 37.39 11.32 5.04
CA VAL A 327 38.67 10.88 5.57
C VAL A 327 39.36 12.06 6.24
N ALA A 328 39.82 11.86 7.47
CA ALA A 328 40.51 12.87 8.25
C ALA A 328 41.80 12.33 8.89
N CYS A 329 42.77 13.22 9.10
CA CYS A 329 43.99 12.86 9.84
C CYS A 329 43.68 12.61 11.31
N SER A 330 44.15 11.48 11.84
CA SER A 330 43.93 11.07 13.24
C SER A 330 44.73 11.93 14.23
N SER A 331 45.88 12.46 13.80
CA SER A 331 46.76 13.27 14.65
C SER A 331 46.31 14.73 14.74
N ASN A 332 45.84 15.31 13.63
CA ASN A 332 45.35 16.69 13.59
C ASN A 332 44.37 16.89 12.43
N ARG A 333 43.12 17.23 12.76
CA ARG A 333 42.04 17.47 11.78
C ARG A 333 42.33 18.58 10.78
N LYS A 334 43.29 19.47 11.06
CA LYS A 334 43.71 20.53 10.13
C LYS A 334 44.57 20.01 8.98
N HIS A 335 45.25 18.87 9.14
CA HIS A 335 46.13 18.32 8.11
C HIS A 335 45.35 17.76 6.92
N LEU A 336 44.23 17.09 7.20
CA LEU A 336 43.38 16.51 6.16
C LEU A 336 41.95 16.35 6.67
N ARG A 337 41.00 16.80 5.87
CA ARG A 337 39.58 16.48 5.93
C ARG A 337 39.03 16.53 4.50
N TRP A 338 38.68 15.39 3.93
CA TRP A 338 38.37 15.25 2.50
C TRP A 338 37.47 14.02 2.26
N PRO A 339 36.55 14.01 1.27
CA PRO A 339 36.25 15.08 0.31
C PRO A 339 35.59 16.32 0.95
#